data_AF-A0A348P4Y5-F1
#
_entry.id   AF-A0A348P4Y5-F1
#
_cell.length_a   1.000
_cell.length_b   1.000
_cell.length_c   1.000
_cell.angle_alpha   90.00
_cell.angle_beta   90.00
_cell.angle_gamma   90.00
#
_symmetry.space_group_name_H-M   'P 1'
#
loop_
_entity.id
_entity.type
_entity.pdbx_description
1 polymer ?
#
loop_
_entity_poly.entity_id
_entity_poly.type
_entity_poly.pdbx_seq_one_letter_code
_entity_poly.pdbx_strand_id
1 'polypeptide(L)'
;MFEQSISVDRMEHAVSLFGSFDENVKTIEKEYGVNVISRGSELKITGDVENVNKATRAINGLLTLINKGEALSGQNVRYVISLVNEGAEEKLSEMTGDCICVTAKGKPVKPKTLGQKKYIEAIKNNTITLGAGPAGTGKTYLAVAMAVTAFRAKEVNRIILTRPAVEAGEKLGFLPGDLQQKVDPYLRPLYDA
;
A
#
# COMPACT_ATOMS: atom_id res chain seq x y z
N MET A 1 -15.28 28.90 15.16
CA MET A 1 -13.93 28.38 14.84
C MET A 1 -13.50 27.55 16.03
N PHE A 2 -13.46 26.23 15.86
CA PHE A 2 -13.03 25.29 16.88
C PHE A 2 -11.52 25.07 16.76
N GLU A 3 -10.89 24.70 17.87
CA GLU A 3 -9.46 24.52 17.96
C GLU A 3 -9.13 23.28 18.78
N GLN A 4 -8.13 22.52 18.31
CA GLN A 4 -7.59 21.39 19.04
C GLN A 4 -6.06 21.38 18.94
N SER A 5 -5.40 21.09 20.06
CA SER A 5 -3.95 20.94 20.14
C SER A 5 -3.55 19.48 20.32
N ILE A 6 -2.50 19.07 19.63
CA ILE A 6 -1.86 17.75 19.75
C ILE A 6 -0.41 17.97 20.19
N SER A 7 0.00 17.32 21.27
CA SER A 7 1.39 17.33 21.71
C SER A 7 2.20 16.30 20.91
N VAL A 8 3.38 16.69 20.45
CA VAL A 8 4.34 15.85 19.75
C VAL A 8 5.60 15.75 20.59
N ASP A 9 5.79 14.58 21.21
CA ASP A 9 6.88 14.37 22.18
C ASP A 9 8.29 14.50 21.57
N ARG A 10 8.44 14.24 20.26
CA ARG A 10 9.72 14.27 19.56
C ARG A 10 9.64 15.15 18.32
N MET A 11 10.51 16.15 18.24
CA MET A 11 10.58 17.08 17.10
C MET A 11 10.83 16.36 15.76
N GLU A 12 11.56 15.25 15.78
CA GLU A 12 11.78 14.38 14.62
C GLU A 12 10.47 13.82 14.04
N HIS A 13 9.49 13.55 14.89
CA HIS A 13 8.17 13.06 14.47
C HIS A 13 7.33 14.16 13.86
N ALA A 14 7.45 15.39 14.38
CA ALA A 14 6.87 16.56 13.73
C ALA A 14 7.46 16.72 12.32
N VAL A 15 8.77 16.74 12.16
CA VAL A 15 9.42 16.86 10.83
C VAL A 15 8.96 15.74 9.87
N SER A 16 8.89 14.50 10.36
CA SER A 16 8.42 13.36 9.56
C SER A 16 6.93 13.48 9.17
N LEU A 17 6.10 14.03 10.07
CA LEU A 17 4.69 14.26 9.82
C LEU A 17 4.48 15.31 8.72
N PHE A 18 5.20 16.44 8.77
CA PHE A 18 5.08 17.50 7.76
C PHE A 18 5.58 17.03 6.39
N GLY A 19 6.66 16.25 6.36
CA GLY A 19 7.28 15.80 5.11
C GLY A 19 8.01 16.92 4.39
N SER A 20 8.38 16.69 3.13
CA SER A 20 9.08 17.71 2.33
C SER A 20 8.13 18.86 1.98
N PHE A 21 8.51 20.10 2.31
CA PHE A 21 7.72 21.30 2.04
C PHE A 21 6.28 21.24 2.58
N ASP A 22 6.08 20.56 3.71
CA ASP A 22 4.79 20.39 4.40
C ASP A 22 3.73 19.63 3.58
N GLU A 23 4.14 18.83 2.60
CA GLU A 23 3.24 18.17 1.65
C GLU A 23 2.15 17.31 2.33
N ASN A 24 2.49 16.64 3.41
CA ASN A 24 1.58 15.72 4.10
C ASN A 24 0.50 16.48 4.85
N VAL A 25 0.91 17.53 5.57
CA VAL A 25 -0.01 18.39 6.34
C VAL A 25 -0.90 19.17 5.40
N LYS A 26 -0.36 19.73 4.31
CA LYS A 26 -1.15 20.40 3.27
C LYS A 26 -2.20 19.49 2.64
N THR A 27 -1.92 18.19 2.52
CA THR A 27 -2.88 17.20 2.04
C THR A 27 -4.07 17.06 3.01
N ILE A 28 -3.80 17.02 4.32
CA ILE A 28 -4.83 16.95 5.37
C ILE A 28 -5.63 18.25 5.45
N GLU A 29 -4.95 19.39 5.41
CA GLU A 29 -5.59 20.72 5.38
C GLU A 29 -6.54 20.85 4.20
N LYS A 30 -6.11 20.44 3.00
CA LYS A 30 -6.93 20.48 1.79
C LYS A 30 -8.14 19.55 1.86
N GLU A 31 -7.97 18.34 2.41
CA GLU A 31 -9.05 17.36 2.51
C GLU A 31 -10.15 17.82 3.48
N TYR A 32 -9.76 18.33 4.65
CA TYR A 32 -10.69 18.67 5.73
C TYR A 32 -11.02 20.16 5.79
N GLY A 33 -10.39 21.02 5.00
CA GLY A 33 -10.59 22.47 5.06
C GLY A 33 -10.18 23.08 6.40
N VAL A 34 -9.12 22.54 7.02
CA VAL A 34 -8.57 22.99 8.30
C VAL A 34 -7.23 23.69 8.11
N ASN A 35 -6.78 24.41 9.14
CA ASN A 35 -5.44 24.99 9.19
C ASN A 35 -4.64 24.33 10.32
N VAL A 36 -3.43 23.88 10.01
CA VAL A 36 -2.54 23.16 10.93
C VAL A 36 -1.26 23.97 11.11
N ILE A 37 -1.02 24.42 12.34
CA ILE A 37 0.14 25.23 12.69
C ILE A 37 0.98 24.49 13.71
N SER A 38 2.29 24.34 13.44
CA SER A 38 3.25 23.85 14.43
C SER A 38 3.82 25.01 15.25
N ARG A 39 3.78 24.89 16.58
CA ARG A 39 4.45 25.80 17.52
C ARG A 39 5.20 24.99 18.57
N GLY A 40 6.51 24.87 18.41
CA GLY A 40 7.34 24.09 19.32
C GLY A 40 6.98 22.61 19.24
N SER A 41 6.56 22.02 20.37
CA SER A 41 6.10 20.63 20.48
C SER A 41 4.59 20.47 20.33
N GLU A 42 3.85 21.53 19.99
CA GLU A 42 2.39 21.47 19.81
C GLU A 42 1.98 21.71 18.36
N LEU A 43 1.05 20.88 17.90
CA LEU A 43 0.32 21.07 16.65
C LEU A 43 -1.07 21.59 16.96
N LYS A 44 -1.40 22.76 16.44
CA LYS A 44 -2.68 23.42 16.62
C LYS A 44 -3.48 23.33 15.33
N ILE A 45 -4.69 22.79 15.44
CA ILE A 45 -5.59 22.54 14.32
C ILE A 45 -6.83 23.42 14.50
N THR A 46 -7.17 24.22 13.51
CA THR A 46 -8.33 25.14 13.57
C THR A 46 -9.25 24.96 12.37
N GLY A 47 -10.55 25.10 12.60
CA GLY A 47 -11.58 24.94 11.57
C GLY A 47 -12.96 24.64 12.14
N ASP A 48 -13.78 23.93 11.37
CA ASP A 48 -15.08 23.41 11.81
C ASP A 48 -14.91 22.19 12.72
N VAL A 49 -15.78 22.05 13.73
CA VAL A 49 -15.66 21.03 14.79
C VAL A 49 -15.47 19.62 14.21
N GLU A 50 -16.32 19.22 13.25
CA GLU A 50 -16.26 17.88 12.65
C GLU A 50 -14.95 17.66 11.87
N ASN A 51 -14.52 18.67 11.12
CA ASN A 51 -13.32 18.61 10.29
C ASN A 51 -12.04 18.61 11.14
N VAL A 52 -12.00 19.41 12.22
CA VAL A 52 -10.91 19.40 13.19
C VAL A 52 -10.81 18.03 13.87
N ASN A 53 -11.92 17.41 14.23
CA ASN A 53 -11.92 16.05 14.81
C ASN A 53 -11.38 15.01 13.83
N LYS A 54 -11.79 15.04 12.55
CA LYS A 54 -11.26 14.15 11.51
C LYS A 54 -9.76 14.37 11.25
N ALA A 55 -9.34 15.63 11.11
CA ALA A 55 -7.94 15.99 10.93
C ALA A 55 -7.07 15.53 12.12
N THR A 56 -7.57 15.69 13.34
CA THR A 56 -6.89 15.24 14.56
C THR A 56 -6.71 13.73 14.57
N ARG A 57 -7.77 12.96 14.23
CA ARG A 57 -7.69 11.49 14.09
C ARG A 57 -6.68 11.08 13.02
N ALA A 58 -6.65 11.76 11.88
CA ALA A 58 -5.70 11.48 10.81
C ALA A 58 -4.24 11.75 11.25
N ILE A 59 -3.99 12.88 11.90
CA ILE A 59 -2.66 13.23 12.43
C ILE A 59 -2.20 12.21 13.48
N ASN A 60 -3.06 11.83 14.42
CA ASN A 60 -2.76 10.79 15.41
C ASN A 60 -2.48 9.43 14.76
N GLY A 61 -3.20 9.07 13.71
CA GLY A 61 -2.94 7.86 12.92
C GLY A 61 -1.57 7.88 12.24
N LEU A 62 -1.16 9.03 11.68
CA LEU A 62 0.16 9.21 11.08
C LEU A 62 1.29 9.20 12.11
N LEU A 63 1.10 9.86 13.26
CA LEU A 63 2.04 9.81 14.38
C LEU A 63 2.22 8.38 14.89
N THR A 64 1.15 7.59 14.94
CA THR A 64 1.22 6.16 15.30
C THR A 64 2.10 5.37 14.33
N LEU A 65 2.01 5.63 13.02
CA LEU A 65 2.89 5.02 12.02
C LEU A 65 4.35 5.46 12.21
N ILE A 66 4.59 6.76 12.39
CA ILE A 66 5.94 7.30 12.63
C ILE A 66 6.58 6.69 13.88
N ASN A 67 5.83 6.59 14.98
CA ASN A 67 6.30 6.00 16.24
C ASN A 67 6.70 4.52 16.08
N LYS A 68 6.13 3.82 15.09
CA LYS A 68 6.46 2.44 14.72
C LYS A 68 7.65 2.35 13.75
N GLY A 69 8.30 3.47 13.42
CA GLY A 69 9.44 3.54 12.50
C GLY A 69 9.03 3.53 11.02
N GLU A 70 7.76 3.75 10.70
CA GLU A 70 7.30 3.83 9.31
C GLU A 70 7.65 5.18 8.67
N ALA A 71 8.37 5.13 7.55
CA ALA A 71 8.55 6.30 6.71
C ALA A 71 7.22 6.66 6.03
N LEU A 72 6.73 7.88 6.27
CA LEU A 72 5.52 8.36 5.62
C LEU A 72 5.76 8.59 4.12
N SER A 73 4.76 8.22 3.33
CA SER A 73 4.67 8.56 1.91
C SER A 73 3.30 9.14 1.64
N GLY A 74 3.13 9.90 0.56
CA GLY A 74 1.82 10.45 0.20
C GLY A 74 0.73 9.37 0.01
N GLN A 75 1.10 8.13 -0.31
CA GLN A 75 0.16 7.00 -0.33
C GLN A 75 -0.34 6.65 1.09
N ASN A 76 0.56 6.65 2.08
CA ASN A 76 0.20 6.37 3.47
C ASN A 76 -0.75 7.45 3.99
N VAL A 77 -0.46 8.72 3.71
CA VAL A 77 -1.31 9.86 4.11
C VAL A 77 -2.72 9.73 3.55
N ARG A 78 -2.85 9.51 2.24
CA ARG A 78 -4.17 9.31 1.61
C ARG A 78 -4.92 8.11 2.18
N TYR A 79 -4.21 7.02 2.50
CA TYR A 79 -4.85 5.84 3.07
C TYR A 79 -5.34 6.08 4.50
N VAL A 80 -4.56 6.77 5.34
CA VAL A 80 -4.99 7.15 6.70
C VAL A 80 -6.23 8.04 6.64
N ILE A 81 -6.24 9.03 5.73
CA ILE A 81 -7.40 9.88 5.48
C ILE A 81 -8.64 9.04 5.10
N SER A 82 -8.50 8.09 4.16
CA SER A 82 -9.59 7.17 3.77
C SER A 82 -10.14 6.41 4.98
N LEU A 83 -9.25 5.84 5.81
CA LEU A 83 -9.65 5.07 6.99
C LEU A 83 -10.39 5.92 8.02
N VAL A 84 -9.95 7.16 8.26
CA VAL A 84 -10.64 8.08 9.17
C VAL A 84 -12.02 8.46 8.62
N ASN A 85 -12.13 8.70 7.31
CA ASN A 85 -13.39 9.00 6.66
C ASN A 85 -14.38 7.83 6.72
N GLU A 86 -13.86 6.59 6.71
CA GLU A 86 -14.62 5.35 6.88
C GLU A 86 -14.89 5.00 8.37
N GLY A 87 -14.33 5.76 9.33
CA GLY A 87 -14.43 5.47 10.76
C GLY A 87 -13.73 4.17 11.19
N ALA A 88 -12.71 3.76 10.44
CA ALA A 88 -12.01 2.48 10.58
C ALA A 88 -10.54 2.67 11.01
N GLU A 89 -10.19 3.79 11.65
CA GLU A 89 -8.81 4.12 11.98
C GLU A 89 -8.20 3.25 13.09
N GLU A 90 -9.00 2.59 13.91
CA GLU A 90 -8.50 1.61 14.90
C GLU A 90 -7.64 0.51 14.24
N LYS A 91 -7.96 0.19 12.98
CA LYS A 91 -7.25 -0.81 12.18
C LYS A 91 -5.85 -0.35 11.74
N LEU A 92 -5.48 0.92 11.88
CA LEU A 92 -4.11 1.39 11.62
C LEU A 92 -3.07 0.69 12.51
N SER A 93 -3.47 0.35 13.73
CA SER A 93 -2.61 -0.39 14.66
C SER A 93 -2.23 -1.77 14.12
N GLU A 94 -3.11 -2.40 13.32
CA GLU A 94 -2.90 -3.71 12.70
C GLU A 94 -2.06 -3.63 11.41
N MET A 95 -1.86 -2.44 10.85
CA MET A 95 -1.22 -2.29 9.53
C MET A 95 0.29 -2.52 9.50
N THR A 96 0.96 -2.55 10.65
CA THR A 96 2.39 -2.92 10.68
C THR A 96 2.52 -4.37 10.27
N GLY A 97 2.81 -4.56 8.99
CA GLY A 97 3.12 -5.86 8.41
C GLY A 97 4.62 -6.06 8.36
N ASP A 98 5.03 -7.28 8.66
CA ASP A 98 6.43 -7.69 8.55
C ASP A 98 6.98 -7.44 7.15
N CYS A 99 8.27 -7.10 7.09
CA CYS A 99 9.00 -7.03 5.84
C CYS A 99 8.99 -8.42 5.19
N ILE A 100 8.48 -8.52 3.96
CA ILE A 100 8.48 -9.76 3.18
C ILE A 100 9.90 -10.09 2.76
N CYS A 101 10.55 -9.13 2.08
CA CYS A 101 11.92 -9.24 1.62
C CYS A 101 12.51 -7.86 1.32
N VAL A 102 13.81 -7.83 1.13
CA VAL A 102 14.52 -6.62 0.68
C VAL A 102 14.85 -6.79 -0.80
N THR A 103 14.47 -5.80 -1.60
CA THR A 103 14.81 -5.75 -3.04
C THR A 103 16.32 -5.67 -3.23
N ALA A 104 16.81 -5.98 -4.43
CA ALA A 104 18.24 -5.85 -4.76
C ALA A 104 18.80 -4.43 -4.54
N LYS A 105 17.94 -3.40 -4.58
CA LYS A 105 18.29 -1.99 -4.32
C LYS A 105 18.19 -1.60 -2.84
N GLY A 106 18.05 -2.57 -1.92
CA GLY A 106 17.96 -2.32 -0.49
C GLY A 106 16.60 -1.83 0.01
N LYS A 107 15.59 -1.68 -0.87
CA LYS A 107 14.25 -1.23 -0.45
C LYS A 107 13.44 -2.39 0.14
N PRO A 108 12.84 -2.24 1.34
CA PRO A 108 11.99 -3.27 1.92
C PRO A 108 10.65 -3.37 1.17
N VAL A 109 10.17 -4.60 0.99
CA VAL A 109 8.85 -4.90 0.44
C VAL A 109 7.94 -5.28 1.60
N LYS A 110 6.90 -4.49 1.83
CA LYS A 110 5.93 -4.68 2.91
C LYS A 110 4.54 -4.24 2.48
N PRO A 111 3.46 -4.77 3.10
CA PRO A 111 2.12 -4.29 2.84
C PRO A 111 1.98 -2.83 3.29
N LYS A 112 1.29 -2.04 2.48
CA LYS A 112 0.97 -0.63 2.74
C LYS A 112 -0.50 -0.40 3.11
N THR A 113 -1.34 -1.41 2.93
CA THR A 113 -2.78 -1.36 3.25
C THR A 113 -3.21 -2.64 3.96
N LEU A 114 -4.32 -2.59 4.69
CA LEU A 114 -4.89 -3.77 5.33
C LEU A 114 -5.25 -4.86 4.33
N GLY A 115 -5.75 -4.49 3.16
CA GLY A 115 -6.04 -5.43 2.08
C GLY A 115 -4.79 -6.17 1.59
N GLN A 116 -3.66 -5.48 1.50
CA GLN A 116 -2.38 -6.10 1.14
C GLN A 116 -1.88 -7.03 2.25
N LYS A 117 -2.04 -6.65 3.53
CA LYS A 117 -1.70 -7.53 4.66
C LYS A 117 -2.52 -8.82 4.62
N LYS A 118 -3.84 -8.70 4.50
CA LYS A 118 -4.75 -9.86 4.36
C LYS A 118 -4.40 -10.72 3.16
N TYR A 119 -3.99 -10.11 2.04
CA TYR A 119 -3.57 -10.85 0.86
C TYR A 119 -2.31 -11.69 1.11
N ILE A 120 -1.31 -11.12 1.81
CA ILE A 120 -0.09 -11.84 2.20
C ILE A 120 -0.40 -12.98 3.16
N GLU A 121 -1.24 -12.73 4.17
CA GLU A 121 -1.67 -13.76 5.13
C GLU A 121 -2.43 -14.88 4.44
N ALA A 122 -3.29 -14.56 3.47
CA ALA A 122 -3.99 -15.56 2.68
C ALA A 122 -3.02 -16.44 1.89
N ILE A 123 -1.97 -15.87 1.28
CA ILE A 123 -0.91 -16.64 0.59
C ILE A 123 -0.20 -17.59 1.55
N LYS A 124 0.10 -17.14 2.78
CA LYS A 124 0.81 -17.98 3.77
C LYS A 124 -0.05 -19.16 4.27
N ASN A 125 -1.36 -18.92 4.44
CA ASN A 125 -2.25 -19.85 5.13
C ASN A 125 -3.03 -20.78 4.20
N ASN A 126 -2.99 -20.58 2.88
CA ASN A 126 -3.76 -21.35 1.92
C ASN A 126 -2.89 -21.88 0.77
N THR A 127 -3.19 -23.09 0.29
CA THR A 127 -2.53 -23.68 -0.88
C THR A 127 -2.82 -22.89 -2.16
N ILE A 128 -4.04 -22.34 -2.31
CA ILE A 128 -4.47 -21.56 -3.46
C ILE A 128 -5.08 -20.25 -2.95
N THR A 129 -4.61 -19.11 -3.48
CA THR A 129 -5.13 -17.78 -3.15
C THR A 129 -5.50 -17.03 -4.42
N LEU A 130 -6.74 -16.54 -4.50
CA LEU A 130 -7.21 -15.68 -5.59
C LEU A 130 -7.14 -14.20 -5.16
N GLY A 131 -6.25 -13.44 -5.78
CA GLY A 131 -6.09 -12.01 -5.50
C GLY A 131 -7.02 -11.14 -6.34
N ALA A 132 -8.16 -10.74 -5.78
CA ALA A 132 -9.07 -9.77 -6.40
C ALA A 132 -8.83 -8.34 -5.86
N GLY A 133 -8.95 -7.33 -6.72
CA GLY A 133 -8.88 -5.93 -6.31
C GLY A 133 -8.52 -4.97 -7.45
N PRO A 134 -8.62 -3.64 -7.23
CA PRO A 134 -8.39 -2.64 -8.27
C PRO A 134 -7.02 -2.77 -8.95
N ALA A 135 -6.91 -2.32 -10.20
CA ALA A 135 -5.62 -2.24 -10.89
C ALA A 135 -4.63 -1.35 -10.11
N GLY A 136 -3.33 -1.66 -10.19
CA GLY A 136 -2.29 -0.85 -9.53
C GLY A 136 -2.13 -1.04 -8.01
N THR A 137 -2.90 -1.91 -7.37
CA THR A 137 -2.87 -2.14 -5.90
C THR A 137 -1.75 -3.08 -5.43
N GLY A 138 -0.81 -3.45 -6.30
CA GLY A 138 0.36 -4.25 -5.92
C GLY A 138 0.13 -5.76 -5.77
N LYS A 139 -1.01 -6.30 -6.20
CA LYS A 139 -1.34 -7.74 -6.12
C LYS A 139 -0.22 -8.62 -6.69
N THR A 140 0.15 -8.42 -7.95
CA THR A 140 1.22 -9.19 -8.61
C THR A 140 2.57 -8.97 -7.93
N TYR A 141 2.88 -7.72 -7.55
CA TYR A 141 4.16 -7.38 -6.93
C TYR A 141 4.37 -8.10 -5.60
N LEU A 142 3.34 -8.11 -4.73
CA LEU A 142 3.39 -8.80 -3.44
C LEU A 142 3.40 -10.32 -3.61
N ALA A 143 2.63 -10.87 -4.56
CA ALA A 143 2.66 -12.30 -4.86
C ALA A 143 4.05 -12.78 -5.29
N VAL A 144 4.69 -12.02 -6.19
CA VAL A 144 6.06 -12.31 -6.64
C VAL A 144 7.05 -12.17 -5.48
N ALA A 145 6.93 -11.15 -4.62
CA ALA A 145 7.79 -10.99 -3.46
C ALA A 145 7.68 -12.20 -2.50
N MET A 146 6.47 -12.70 -2.26
CA MET A 146 6.23 -13.90 -1.46
C MET A 146 6.85 -15.15 -2.11
N ALA A 147 6.64 -15.35 -3.41
CA ALA A 147 7.18 -16.49 -4.15
C ALA A 147 8.73 -16.52 -4.15
N VAL A 148 9.36 -15.38 -4.39
CA VAL A 148 10.83 -15.24 -4.33
C VAL A 148 11.35 -15.50 -2.92
N THR A 149 10.62 -15.07 -1.89
CA THR A 149 11.00 -15.32 -0.50
C THR A 149 10.98 -16.81 -0.18
N ALA A 150 9.90 -17.50 -0.53
CA ALA A 150 9.78 -18.96 -0.35
C ALA A 150 10.85 -19.73 -1.14
N PHE A 151 11.15 -19.30 -2.37
CA PHE A 151 12.19 -19.91 -3.20
C PHE A 151 13.59 -19.75 -2.57
N ARG A 152 13.92 -18.56 -2.06
CA ARG A 152 15.20 -18.31 -1.36
C ARG A 152 15.31 -19.07 -0.05
N ALA A 153 14.18 -19.25 0.65
CA ALA A 153 14.09 -20.08 1.85
C ALA A 153 14.13 -21.60 1.56
N LYS A 154 14.19 -22.00 0.27
CA LYS A 154 14.13 -23.39 -0.19
C LYS A 154 12.83 -24.12 0.19
N GLU A 155 11.76 -23.38 0.45
CA GLU A 155 10.42 -23.94 0.68
C GLU A 155 9.79 -24.44 -0.64
N VAL A 156 10.22 -23.86 -1.76
CA VAL A 156 9.81 -24.27 -3.11
C VAL A 156 11.03 -24.39 -4.04
N ASN A 157 10.95 -25.32 -5.00
CA ASN A 157 12.05 -25.61 -5.92
C ASN A 157 11.96 -24.83 -7.25
N ARG A 158 10.80 -24.28 -7.60
CA ARG A 158 10.55 -23.57 -8.88
C ARG A 158 9.45 -22.52 -8.70
N ILE A 159 9.54 -21.43 -9.45
CA ILE A 159 8.49 -20.42 -9.60
C ILE A 159 7.99 -20.48 -11.05
N ILE A 160 6.67 -20.55 -11.25
CA ILE A 160 6.05 -20.56 -12.58
C ILE A 160 5.24 -19.28 -12.73
N LEU A 161 5.60 -18.46 -13.71
CA LEU A 161 4.85 -17.25 -14.08
C LEU A 161 4.05 -17.54 -15.34
N THR A 162 2.72 -17.42 -15.23
CA THR A 162 1.83 -17.51 -16.38
C THR A 162 1.19 -16.16 -16.63
N ARG A 163 1.11 -15.80 -17.91
CA ARG A 163 0.26 -14.69 -18.36
C ARG A 163 -0.94 -15.32 -19.07
N PRO A 164 -2.17 -14.78 -18.91
CA PRO A 164 -3.27 -15.20 -19.76
C PRO A 164 -2.89 -14.91 -21.21
N ALA A 165 -3.28 -15.79 -22.14
CA ALA A 165 -3.15 -15.52 -23.56
C ALA A 165 -3.97 -14.25 -23.86
N VAL A 166 -3.31 -13.22 -24.37
CA VAL A 166 -3.96 -11.98 -24.81
C VAL A 166 -4.18 -12.13 -26.31
N GLU A 167 -5.43 -12.12 -26.76
CA GLU A 167 -5.74 -12.02 -28.19
C GLU A 167 -5.07 -10.76 -28.73
N ALA A 168 -4.13 -10.94 -29.64
CA ALA A 168 -3.36 -9.86 -30.23
C ALA A 168 -4.20 -9.10 -31.26
N GLY A 169 -5.21 -8.34 -30.83
CA GLY A 169 -5.85 -7.23 -31.58
C GLY A 169 -6.48 -7.51 -32.95
N GLU A 170 -6.24 -8.67 -33.55
CA GLU A 170 -6.83 -9.14 -34.79
C GLU A 170 -7.75 -10.29 -34.42
N LYS A 171 -8.98 -10.26 -34.93
CA LYS A 171 -9.84 -11.44 -34.98
C LYS A 171 -8.96 -12.60 -35.40
N LEU A 172 -8.96 -13.69 -34.63
CA LEU A 172 -8.32 -14.94 -34.99
C LEU A 172 -8.69 -15.24 -36.46
N GLY A 173 -7.82 -14.84 -37.39
CA GLY A 173 -8.00 -15.14 -38.79
C GLY A 173 -8.06 -16.64 -38.89
N PHE A 174 -8.93 -17.18 -39.75
CA PHE A 174 -9.03 -18.61 -39.97
C PHE A 174 -7.70 -19.16 -40.50
N LEU A 175 -6.76 -19.47 -39.60
CA LEU A 175 -5.64 -20.34 -39.89
C LEU A 175 -6.24 -21.74 -40.11
N PRO A 176 -6.05 -22.37 -41.27
CA PRO A 176 -6.45 -23.77 -41.44
C PRO A 176 -5.60 -24.63 -40.50
N GLY A 177 -6.22 -25.53 -39.76
CA GLY A 177 -5.55 -26.35 -38.75
C GLY A 177 -6.43 -26.69 -37.56
N ASP A 178 -5.99 -27.65 -36.75
CA ASP A 178 -6.66 -28.04 -35.51
C ASP A 178 -6.57 -26.95 -34.43
N LEU A 179 -7.34 -27.09 -33.35
CA LEU A 179 -7.39 -26.13 -32.26
C LEU A 179 -5.99 -25.92 -31.65
N GLN A 180 -5.15 -26.95 -31.65
CA GLN A 180 -3.83 -26.94 -31.03
C GLN A 180 -2.86 -26.07 -31.84
N GLN A 181 -2.85 -26.21 -33.17
CA GLN A 181 -2.05 -25.41 -34.10
C GLN A 181 -2.40 -23.90 -34.06
N LYS A 182 -3.65 -23.57 -33.73
CA LYS A 182 -4.09 -22.17 -33.58
C LYS A 182 -3.65 -21.52 -32.28
N VAL A 183 -3.46 -22.32 -31.24
CA VAL A 183 -3.22 -21.86 -29.87
C VAL A 183 -1.74 -21.90 -29.49
N ASP A 184 -0.96 -22.81 -30.10
CA ASP A 184 0.47 -23.02 -29.86
C ASP A 184 1.35 -21.74 -29.96
N PRO A 185 1.12 -20.81 -30.91
CA PRO A 185 1.90 -19.57 -30.99
C PRO A 185 1.72 -18.64 -29.78
N TYR A 186 0.59 -18.74 -29.08
CA TYR A 186 0.19 -17.81 -28.01
C TYR A 186 0.42 -18.37 -26.59
N LEU A 187 0.66 -19.68 -26.46
CA LEU A 187 0.85 -20.36 -25.17
C LEU A 187 2.31 -20.60 -24.78
N ARG A 188 3.29 -20.02 -25.48
CA ARG A 188 4.69 -20.20 -25.09
C ARG A 188 4.98 -19.61 -23.70
N PRO A 189 5.48 -20.42 -22.75
CA PRO A 189 6.01 -19.90 -21.49
C PRO A 189 7.18 -18.94 -21.79
N LEU A 190 7.24 -17.84 -21.04
CA LEU A 190 8.48 -17.07 -20.95
C LEU A 190 9.48 -17.90 -20.14
N TYR A 191 10.49 -18.42 -20.82
CA TYR A 191 11.68 -18.96 -20.18
C TYR A 191 12.66 -17.80 -20.00
N ASP A 192 13.03 -17.50 -18.75
CA ASP A 192 14.18 -16.64 -18.46
C ASP A 192 15.45 -17.49 -18.56
N ALA A 193 16.51 -16.91 -19.11
CA ALA A 193 17.82 -17.57 -19.28
C ALA A 193 18.68 -17.44 -18.01
#